data_AF-A0A9P7ZEI2-F1
#
_entry.id   AF-A0A9P7ZEI2-F1
#
_cell.length_a   1.000
_cell.length_b   1.000
_cell.length_c   1.000
_cell.angle_alpha   90.00
_cell.angle_beta   90.00
_cell.angle_gamma   90.00
#
_symmetry.space_group_name_H-M   'P 1'
#
loop_
_entity.id
_entity.type
_entity.pdbx_description
1 polymer ?
#
loop_
_entity_poly.entity_id
_entity_poly.type
_entity_poly.pdbx_seq_one_letter_code
_entity_poly.pdbx_strand_id
1 'polypeptide(L)'
;MFTMLPVEIAQMIAGLCSTRDQAALVLTCRQLFRVCNEVLYRNDCEKLGSFSVFSAIVRCHDDSVALGTLRAAVHGGAKLWQCRGMDGFLCPLPPEPHFIAYSPLHLAAKRGRNLVVSFLLDNNVPADGPPNMTSTPLFEAIINRREKTAILLLERGASLRTGKSNLGVLHAAVQGCLPNLVTHLVRNCGIDVNRPTMPGCTPLDLAMSHRIGPMVETLIMLGVDMYGRLLRCCELGDHRVGRWLIQSAGWELSGRLSLDQIFRLIDVTVAERVTPSMRDDRNVFCDALLGLLGQAASRCGRDARVGYEIDGFLGGHLSRLVGIQRPSIDRGLALVFLGHGARIQDGILLDLRSVLLSGDFFPSRHRALRKNPSLLQSFDFIQNECLKDSSHPPPGSARYFGNQVAQTVQDLVDELSRRNLPLSLKGLIKYEVSLIEMSKE
;
A
#
# COMPACT_ATOMS: atom_id res chain seq x y z
N MET A 1 49.42 -2.49 -50.52
CA MET A 1 48.71 -2.52 -51.81
C MET A 1 47.25 -2.13 -51.68
N PHE A 2 46.48 -2.75 -50.79
CA PHE A 2 45.04 -2.47 -50.63
C PHE A 2 44.69 -1.03 -50.21
N THR A 3 45.56 -0.36 -49.43
CA THR A 3 45.42 1.04 -49.01
C THR A 3 45.69 2.07 -50.10
N MET A 4 46.25 1.64 -51.25
CA MET A 4 46.57 2.52 -52.39
C MET A 4 45.51 2.47 -53.50
N LEU A 5 44.45 1.66 -53.31
CA LEU A 5 43.36 1.55 -54.27
C LEU A 5 42.36 2.69 -54.09
N PRO A 6 41.71 3.16 -55.17
CA PRO A 6 40.55 4.05 -55.10
C PRO A 6 39.49 3.48 -54.15
N VAL A 7 38.83 4.36 -53.39
CA VAL A 7 37.86 4.00 -52.36
C VAL A 7 36.74 3.12 -52.92
N GLU A 8 36.26 3.41 -54.13
CA GLU A 8 35.20 2.66 -54.81
C GLU A 8 35.61 1.21 -55.13
N ILE A 9 36.86 1.00 -55.56
CA ILE A 9 37.39 -0.34 -55.87
C ILE A 9 37.60 -1.12 -54.57
N ALA A 10 38.10 -0.47 -53.51
CA ALA A 10 38.24 -1.09 -52.20
C ALA A 10 36.88 -1.50 -51.60
N GLN A 11 35.83 -0.67 -51.77
CA GLN A 11 34.46 -1.01 -51.38
C GLN A 11 33.90 -2.19 -52.18
N MET A 12 34.15 -2.23 -53.48
CA MET A 12 33.71 -3.31 -54.36
C MET A 12 34.34 -4.65 -53.98
N ILE A 13 35.66 -4.69 -53.74
CA ILE A 13 36.33 -5.92 -53.32
C ILE A 13 35.86 -6.34 -51.92
N ALA A 14 35.71 -5.39 -50.99
CA ALA A 14 35.16 -5.69 -49.68
C ALA A 14 33.74 -6.28 -49.75
N GLY A 15 32.89 -5.79 -50.67
CA GLY A 15 31.54 -6.29 -50.90
C GLY A 15 31.48 -7.75 -51.37
N LEU A 16 32.53 -8.24 -52.03
CA LEU A 16 32.65 -9.62 -52.50
C LEU A 16 33.19 -10.59 -51.42
N CYS A 17 33.78 -10.07 -50.34
CA CYS A 17 34.34 -10.88 -49.25
C CYS A 17 33.26 -11.44 -48.31
N SER A 18 33.58 -12.51 -47.57
CA SER A 18 32.72 -13.02 -46.50
C SER A 18 32.65 -12.03 -45.32
N THR A 19 31.61 -12.09 -44.48
CA THR A 19 31.47 -11.20 -43.31
C THR A 19 32.64 -11.32 -42.32
N ARG A 20 33.22 -12.52 -42.20
CA ARG A 20 34.41 -12.80 -41.38
C ARG A 20 35.65 -12.09 -41.94
N ASP A 21 35.83 -12.13 -43.25
CA ASP A 21 36.99 -11.52 -43.92
C ASP A 21 36.84 -9.99 -43.96
N GLN A 22 35.62 -9.49 -44.13
CA GLN A 22 35.33 -8.06 -43.99
C GLN A 22 35.67 -7.56 -42.58
N ALA A 23 35.28 -8.30 -41.52
CA ALA A 23 35.64 -7.94 -40.15
C ALA A 23 37.15 -7.96 -39.92
N ALA A 24 37.87 -8.94 -40.49
CA ALA A 24 39.33 -8.99 -40.44
C ALA A 24 39.96 -7.78 -41.15
N LEU A 25 39.47 -7.41 -42.34
CA LEU A 25 39.95 -6.24 -43.11
C LEU A 25 39.77 -4.93 -42.34
N VAL A 26 38.62 -4.75 -41.67
CA VAL A 26 38.32 -3.57 -40.86
C VAL A 26 39.32 -3.41 -39.69
N LEU A 27 39.80 -4.52 -39.12
CA LEU A 27 40.75 -4.49 -37.99
C LEU A 27 42.21 -4.22 -38.39
N THR A 28 42.56 -4.31 -39.67
CA THR A 28 43.96 -4.21 -40.12
C THR A 28 44.55 -2.80 -40.04
N CYS A 29 43.83 -1.76 -40.47
CA CYS A 29 44.33 -0.38 -40.43
C CYS A 29 43.20 0.66 -40.49
N ARG A 30 43.49 1.90 -40.03
CA ARG A 30 42.50 2.98 -39.91
C ARG A 30 41.87 3.41 -41.24
N GLN A 31 42.60 3.33 -42.35
CA GLN A 31 42.06 3.68 -43.67
C GLN A 31 41.06 2.64 -44.17
N LEU A 32 41.41 1.35 -44.10
CA LEU A 32 40.50 0.25 -44.44
C LEU A 32 39.33 0.15 -43.47
N PHE A 33 39.53 0.49 -42.21
CA PHE A 33 38.44 0.64 -41.25
C PHE A 33 37.39 1.63 -41.77
N ARG A 34 37.76 2.83 -42.21
CA ARG A 34 36.78 3.83 -42.69
C ARG A 34 35.98 3.34 -43.91
N VAL A 35 36.64 2.64 -44.82
CA VAL A 35 36.05 2.22 -46.10
C VAL A 35 35.24 0.92 -45.97
N CYS A 36 35.81 -0.10 -45.35
CA CYS A 36 35.22 -1.43 -45.26
C CYS A 36 34.15 -1.53 -44.16
N ASN A 37 34.18 -0.64 -43.16
CA ASN A 37 33.20 -0.66 -42.06
C ASN A 37 31.79 -0.30 -42.55
N GLU A 38 31.65 0.65 -43.48
CA GLU A 38 30.35 0.95 -44.09
C GLU A 38 29.81 -0.25 -44.87
N VAL A 39 30.66 -0.94 -45.64
CA VAL A 39 30.29 -2.14 -46.42
C VAL A 39 29.92 -3.31 -45.53
N LEU A 40 30.63 -3.48 -44.40
CA LEU A 40 30.33 -4.49 -43.39
C LEU A 40 28.92 -4.29 -42.82
N TYR A 41 28.59 -3.07 -42.38
CA TYR A 41 27.27 -2.78 -41.82
C TYR A 41 26.16 -2.78 -42.87
N ARG A 42 26.43 -2.35 -44.11
CA ARG A 42 25.47 -2.49 -45.23
C ARG A 42 25.14 -3.96 -45.48
N ASN A 43 26.14 -4.84 -45.54
CA ASN A 43 25.93 -6.28 -45.68
C ASN A 43 25.20 -6.91 -44.49
N ASP A 44 25.48 -6.46 -43.25
CA ASP A 44 24.75 -6.91 -42.05
C ASP A 44 23.26 -6.52 -42.10
N CYS A 45 22.95 -5.33 -42.62
CA CYS A 45 21.57 -4.87 -42.81
C CYS A 45 20.83 -5.73 -43.85
N GLU A 46 21.47 -6.02 -44.98
CA GLU A 46 20.84 -6.75 -46.10
C GLU A 46 20.73 -8.26 -45.84
N LYS A 47 21.76 -8.88 -45.25
CA LYS A 47 21.86 -10.36 -45.14
C LYS A 47 21.51 -10.89 -43.76
N LEU A 48 21.77 -10.13 -42.69
CA LEU A 48 21.65 -10.59 -41.30
C LEU A 48 20.54 -9.86 -40.52
N GLY A 49 19.76 -9.01 -41.18
CA GLY A 49 18.63 -8.31 -40.55
C GLY A 49 19.07 -7.31 -39.48
N SER A 50 20.26 -6.71 -39.64
CA SER A 50 20.86 -5.78 -38.67
C SER A 50 21.20 -6.43 -37.32
N PHE A 51 21.76 -7.64 -37.33
CA PHE A 51 22.20 -8.36 -36.13
C PHE A 51 23.18 -7.54 -35.27
N SER A 52 24.04 -6.74 -35.92
CA SER A 52 25.00 -5.87 -35.23
C SER A 52 24.34 -4.86 -34.28
N VAL A 53 23.14 -4.37 -34.61
CA VAL A 53 22.34 -3.46 -33.76
C VAL A 53 21.96 -4.16 -32.47
N PHE A 54 21.45 -5.39 -32.55
CA PHE A 54 21.09 -6.18 -31.37
C PHE A 54 22.31 -6.58 -30.56
N SER A 55 23.40 -7.01 -31.23
CA SER A 55 24.66 -7.36 -30.58
C SER A 55 25.27 -6.15 -29.83
N ALA A 56 25.18 -4.94 -30.38
CA ALA A 56 25.68 -3.74 -29.71
C ALA A 56 24.93 -3.45 -28.40
N ILE A 57 23.61 -3.61 -28.41
CA ILE A 57 22.75 -3.45 -27.23
C ILE A 57 22.97 -4.60 -26.22
N VAL A 58 23.28 -5.80 -26.72
CA VAL A 58 23.38 -7.02 -25.91
C VAL A 58 24.77 -7.24 -25.30
N ARG A 59 25.83 -6.99 -26.05
CA ARG A 59 27.19 -7.45 -25.71
C ARG A 59 28.14 -6.34 -25.31
N CYS A 60 27.98 -5.13 -25.82
CA CYS A 60 28.89 -4.02 -25.46
C CYS A 60 28.62 -3.57 -24.03
N HIS A 61 29.60 -3.55 -23.13
CA HIS A 61 29.41 -3.02 -21.78
C HIS A 61 29.37 -1.48 -21.74
N ASP A 62 30.07 -0.83 -22.67
CA ASP A 62 30.15 0.62 -22.77
C ASP A 62 29.13 1.21 -23.77
N ASP A 63 28.40 2.23 -23.34
CA ASP A 63 27.43 2.93 -24.17
C ASP A 63 28.10 3.68 -25.34
N SER A 64 29.35 4.15 -25.18
CA SER A 64 30.10 4.84 -26.25
C SER A 64 30.39 3.91 -27.43
N VAL A 65 30.80 2.67 -27.16
CA VAL A 65 31.07 1.63 -28.16
C VAL A 65 29.78 1.17 -28.82
N ALA A 66 28.72 1.00 -28.02
CA ALA A 66 27.39 0.68 -28.54
C ALA A 66 26.89 1.77 -29.49
N LEU A 67 27.00 3.05 -29.12
CA LEU A 67 26.61 4.19 -29.97
C LEU A 67 27.47 4.30 -31.23
N GLY A 68 28.78 4.04 -31.15
CA GLY A 68 29.64 4.00 -32.33
C GLY A 68 29.21 2.94 -33.34
N THR A 69 28.86 1.75 -32.83
CA THR A 69 28.33 0.64 -33.64
C THR A 69 26.97 0.99 -34.25
N LEU A 70 26.07 1.60 -33.47
CA LEU A 70 24.75 2.02 -33.95
C LEU A 70 24.84 3.13 -35.01
N ARG A 71 25.72 4.11 -34.84
CA ARG A 71 25.99 5.15 -35.86
C ARG A 71 26.49 4.52 -37.16
N ALA A 72 27.42 3.58 -37.06
CA ALA A 72 27.94 2.87 -38.22
C ALA A 72 26.86 2.02 -38.91
N ALA A 73 25.97 1.38 -38.15
CA ALA A 73 24.82 0.66 -38.70
C ALA A 73 23.84 1.60 -39.42
N VAL A 74 23.51 2.77 -38.84
CA VAL A 74 22.65 3.78 -39.47
C VAL A 74 23.28 4.30 -40.77
N HIS A 75 24.58 4.61 -40.77
CA HIS A 75 25.30 5.01 -41.99
C HIS A 75 25.33 3.89 -43.05
N GLY A 76 25.38 2.63 -42.64
CA GLY A 76 25.25 1.46 -43.52
C GLY A 76 23.84 1.25 -44.09
N GLY A 77 22.84 2.04 -43.67
CA GLY A 77 21.46 1.95 -44.16
C GLY A 77 20.49 1.19 -43.26
N ALA A 78 20.87 0.91 -42.01
CA ALA A 78 20.00 0.20 -41.06
C ALA A 78 18.72 1.00 -40.76
N LYS A 79 17.56 0.44 -41.11
CA LYS A 79 16.25 0.96 -40.68
C LYS A 79 15.95 0.45 -39.27
N LEU A 80 16.43 1.16 -38.26
CA LEU A 80 16.36 0.77 -36.84
C LEU A 80 14.96 0.36 -36.36
N TRP A 81 13.89 0.95 -36.90
CA TRP A 81 12.52 0.59 -36.54
C TRP A 81 12.04 -0.75 -37.12
N GLN A 82 12.58 -1.16 -38.28
CA GLN A 82 12.23 -2.41 -38.97
C GLN A 82 13.03 -3.61 -38.47
N CYS A 83 14.17 -3.36 -37.82
CA CYS A 83 15.01 -4.40 -37.24
C CYS A 83 14.21 -5.22 -36.23
N ARG A 84 14.23 -6.55 -36.35
CA ARG A 84 13.62 -7.48 -35.40
C ARG A 84 14.67 -8.49 -34.93
N GLY A 85 14.76 -8.68 -33.62
CA GLY A 85 15.70 -9.60 -32.99
C GLY A 85 14.98 -10.59 -32.07
N MET A 86 15.61 -11.75 -31.85
CA MET A 86 15.16 -12.78 -30.92
C MET A 86 16.02 -12.72 -29.65
N ASP A 87 15.39 -12.85 -28.48
CA ASP A 87 16.11 -12.96 -27.20
C ASP A 87 16.68 -14.39 -27.06
N GLY A 88 18.01 -14.52 -27.14
CA GLY A 88 18.75 -15.76 -26.88
C GLY A 88 19.04 -16.61 -28.13
N PHE A 89 20.30 -16.54 -28.61
CA PHE A 89 20.89 -17.26 -29.75
C PHE A 89 20.30 -16.89 -31.13
N LEU A 90 21.06 -16.23 -32.00
CA LEU A 90 21.91 -16.90 -33.00
C LEU A 90 21.16 -18.07 -33.68
N CYS A 91 20.42 -17.81 -34.78
CA CYS A 91 20.32 -18.67 -35.99
C CYS A 91 19.04 -18.39 -36.82
N PRO A 92 19.09 -18.68 -38.14
CA PRO A 92 17.92 -18.69 -39.02
C PRO A 92 17.18 -20.02 -38.84
N LEU A 93 16.17 -20.06 -37.97
CA LEU A 93 15.19 -21.15 -37.93
C LEU A 93 13.78 -20.56 -37.93
N PRO A 94 12.78 -21.29 -38.48
CA PRO A 94 11.47 -20.72 -38.77
C PRO A 94 10.74 -20.37 -37.47
N PRO A 95 9.92 -19.30 -37.47
CA PRO A 95 9.28 -18.80 -36.27
C PRO A 95 8.16 -19.74 -35.81
N GLU A 96 8.35 -20.34 -34.64
CA GLU A 96 7.30 -20.98 -33.84
C GLU A 96 6.37 -19.90 -33.21
N PRO A 97 5.09 -20.21 -32.91
CA PRO A 97 4.02 -19.22 -32.67
C PRO A 97 4.03 -18.52 -31.29
N HIS A 98 5.06 -18.72 -30.45
CA HIS A 98 5.11 -18.15 -29.09
C HIS A 98 6.32 -17.23 -28.83
N PHE A 99 7.11 -16.89 -29.85
CA PHE A 99 8.34 -16.12 -29.68
C PHE A 99 8.11 -14.61 -29.76
N ILE A 100 8.50 -13.89 -28.71
CA ILE A 100 8.41 -12.43 -28.62
C ILE A 100 9.53 -11.82 -29.46
N ALA A 101 9.19 -11.25 -30.61
CA ALA A 101 10.13 -10.43 -31.37
C ALA A 101 10.39 -9.14 -30.59
N TYR A 102 11.66 -8.73 -30.46
CA TYR A 102 12.01 -7.45 -29.82
C TYR A 102 12.48 -6.44 -30.88
N SER A 103 12.01 -5.20 -30.76
CA SER A 103 12.64 -4.06 -31.44
C SER A 103 13.93 -3.66 -30.70
N PRO A 104 14.92 -3.05 -31.36
CA PRO A 104 16.08 -2.48 -30.68
C PRO A 104 15.70 -1.58 -29.50
N LEU A 105 14.58 -0.83 -29.63
CA LEU A 105 14.08 0.04 -28.57
C LEU A 105 13.57 -0.75 -27.35
N HIS A 106 12.82 -1.84 -27.53
CA HIS A 106 12.39 -2.71 -26.43
C HIS A 106 13.59 -3.29 -25.68
N LEU A 107 14.61 -3.74 -26.40
CA LEU A 107 15.80 -4.34 -25.78
C LEU A 107 16.65 -3.30 -25.03
N ALA A 108 16.79 -2.10 -25.60
CA ALA A 108 17.46 -0.98 -24.93
C ALA A 108 16.70 -0.54 -23.67
N ALA A 109 15.36 -0.53 -23.72
CA ALA A 109 14.48 -0.20 -22.60
C ALA A 109 14.56 -1.26 -21.48
N LYS A 110 14.48 -2.55 -21.81
CA LYS A 110 14.66 -3.70 -20.89
C LYS A 110 15.98 -3.63 -20.13
N ARG A 111 17.05 -3.19 -20.80
CA ARG A 111 18.39 -3.07 -20.20
C ARG A 111 18.66 -1.75 -19.50
N GLY A 112 17.83 -0.74 -19.73
CA GLY A 112 17.97 0.58 -19.12
C GLY A 112 19.07 1.45 -19.72
N ARG A 113 19.37 1.28 -21.02
CA ARG A 113 20.42 2.05 -21.70
C ARG A 113 19.92 3.41 -22.19
N ASN A 114 19.89 4.40 -21.29
CA ASN A 114 19.31 5.72 -21.55
C ASN A 114 19.90 6.41 -22.80
N LEU A 115 21.22 6.32 -23.00
CA LEU A 115 21.89 6.95 -24.14
C LEU A 115 21.53 6.27 -25.47
N VAL A 116 21.45 4.93 -25.46
CA VAL A 116 21.01 4.16 -26.63
C VAL A 116 19.55 4.43 -26.93
N VAL A 117 18.68 4.47 -25.92
CA VAL A 117 17.26 4.81 -26.10
C VAL A 117 17.10 6.20 -26.71
N SER A 118 17.83 7.20 -26.20
CA SER A 118 17.83 8.56 -26.77
C SER A 118 18.25 8.53 -28.24
N PHE A 119 19.35 7.84 -28.56
CA PHE A 119 19.83 7.72 -29.93
C PHE A 119 18.82 7.05 -30.86
N LEU A 120 18.16 5.98 -30.41
CA LEU A 120 17.14 5.30 -31.21
C LEU A 120 15.94 6.21 -31.49
N LEU A 121 15.47 6.95 -30.48
CA LEU A 121 14.35 7.89 -30.62
C LEU A 121 14.72 9.08 -31.51
N ASP A 122 15.95 9.61 -31.40
CA ASP A 122 16.48 10.67 -32.26
C ASP A 122 16.57 10.24 -33.75
N ASN A 123 16.64 8.93 -34.01
CA ASN A 123 16.64 8.34 -35.37
C ASN A 123 15.23 7.90 -35.82
N ASN A 124 14.17 8.60 -35.37
CA ASN A 124 12.78 8.38 -35.78
C ASN A 124 12.22 6.98 -35.50
N VAL A 125 12.77 6.26 -34.50
CA VAL A 125 12.13 5.03 -34.02
C VAL A 125 10.89 5.43 -33.20
N PRO A 126 9.70 4.89 -33.49
CA PRO A 126 8.49 5.21 -32.74
C PRO A 126 8.63 4.77 -31.27
N ALA A 127 8.26 5.64 -30.34
CA ALA A 127 8.44 5.41 -28.91
C ALA A 127 7.65 4.20 -28.36
N ASP A 128 6.52 3.87 -28.98
CA ASP A 128 5.71 2.69 -28.66
C ASP A 128 6.22 1.40 -29.31
N GLY A 129 7.22 1.50 -30.18
CA GLY A 129 7.70 0.39 -31.00
C GLY A 129 6.65 -0.08 -32.03
N PRO A 130 6.93 -1.18 -32.73
CA PRO A 130 6.04 -1.68 -33.78
C PRO A 130 4.72 -2.28 -33.23
N PRO A 131 3.60 -2.15 -33.96
CA PRO A 131 2.26 -2.49 -33.48
C PRO A 131 2.03 -3.99 -33.21
N ASN A 132 2.87 -4.87 -33.79
CA ASN A 132 2.70 -6.32 -33.67
C ASN A 132 3.32 -6.89 -32.38
N MET A 133 3.86 -6.03 -31.51
CA MET A 133 4.48 -6.47 -30.25
C MET A 133 3.45 -6.66 -29.14
N THR A 134 3.75 -7.60 -28.25
CA THR A 134 2.89 -7.92 -27.10
C THR A 134 3.00 -6.89 -25.98
N SER A 135 4.17 -6.26 -25.83
CA SER A 135 4.48 -5.21 -24.85
C SER A 135 4.97 -3.92 -25.53
N THR A 136 4.86 -2.79 -24.83
CA THR A 136 5.47 -1.52 -25.23
C THR A 136 6.88 -1.38 -24.64
N PRO A 137 7.80 -0.63 -25.25
CA PRO A 137 9.12 -0.37 -24.68
C PRO A 137 9.05 0.23 -23.27
N LEU A 138 8.05 1.08 -23.02
CA LEU A 138 7.77 1.63 -21.70
C LEU A 138 7.47 0.51 -20.68
N PHE A 139 6.61 -0.44 -21.04
CA PHE A 139 6.26 -1.55 -20.15
C PHE A 139 7.46 -2.45 -19.83
N GLU A 140 8.33 -2.70 -20.82
CA GLU A 140 9.60 -3.42 -20.61
C GLU A 140 10.53 -2.68 -19.64
N ALA A 141 10.66 -1.36 -19.76
CA ALA A 141 11.43 -0.58 -18.81
C ALA A 141 10.86 -0.69 -17.38
N ILE A 142 9.53 -0.72 -17.23
CA ILE A 142 8.86 -0.83 -15.92
C ILE A 142 9.08 -2.20 -15.27
N ILE A 143 8.83 -3.30 -15.99
CA ILE A 143 8.99 -4.66 -15.43
C ILE A 143 10.44 -4.91 -15.02
N ASN A 144 11.39 -4.37 -15.79
CA ASN A 144 12.83 -4.50 -15.51
C ASN A 144 13.36 -3.42 -14.57
N ARG A 145 12.48 -2.63 -13.94
CA ARG A 145 12.79 -1.60 -12.92
C ARG A 145 13.78 -0.52 -13.41
N ARG A 146 13.70 -0.17 -14.70
CA ARG A 146 14.54 0.85 -15.36
C ARG A 146 13.84 2.21 -15.30
N GLU A 147 13.75 2.76 -14.09
CA GLU A 147 12.99 3.98 -13.80
C GLU A 147 13.37 5.18 -14.69
N LYS A 148 14.68 5.50 -14.78
CA LYS A 148 15.18 6.60 -15.60
C LYS A 148 14.84 6.44 -17.08
N THR A 149 14.87 5.20 -17.57
CA THR A 149 14.57 4.88 -18.97
C THR A 149 13.08 4.98 -19.26
N ALA A 150 12.23 4.57 -18.31
CA ALA A 150 10.78 4.73 -18.41
C ALA A 150 10.39 6.21 -18.46
N ILE A 151 10.97 7.05 -17.58
CA ILE A 151 10.76 8.51 -17.60
C ILE A 151 11.19 9.10 -18.95
N LEU A 152 12.37 8.73 -19.44
CA LEU A 152 12.88 9.20 -20.73
C LEU A 152 11.94 8.82 -21.88
N LEU A 153 11.40 7.60 -21.89
CA LEU A 153 10.43 7.19 -22.90
C LEU A 153 9.15 8.04 -22.86
N LEU A 154 8.64 8.37 -21.66
CA LEU A 154 7.48 9.25 -21.50
C LEU A 154 7.75 10.68 -21.98
N GLU A 155 8.89 11.24 -21.63
CA GLU A 155 9.32 12.58 -22.08
C GLU A 155 9.46 12.67 -23.60
N ARG A 156 9.74 11.54 -24.25
CA ARG A 156 9.85 11.41 -25.70
C ARG A 156 8.54 10.96 -26.38
N GLY A 157 7.42 11.05 -25.68
CA GLY A 157 6.07 10.84 -26.24
C GLY A 157 5.62 9.38 -26.34
N ALA A 158 6.20 8.46 -25.56
CA ALA A 158 5.66 7.11 -25.43
C ALA A 158 4.22 7.15 -24.87
N SER A 159 3.35 6.32 -25.41
CA SER A 159 1.98 6.22 -24.93
C SER A 159 1.92 5.55 -23.56
N LEU A 160 0.89 5.89 -22.79
CA LEU A 160 0.59 5.27 -21.49
C LEU A 160 -0.05 3.87 -21.64
N ARG A 161 0.21 3.16 -22.74
CA ARG A 161 -0.33 1.83 -22.99
C ARG A 161 0.72 0.78 -22.59
N THR A 162 0.28 -0.28 -21.93
CA THR A 162 1.11 -1.43 -21.57
C THR A 162 1.06 -2.58 -22.59
N GLY A 163 0.50 -2.33 -23.78
CA GLY A 163 0.35 -3.33 -24.84
C GLY A 163 -0.84 -4.27 -24.58
N LYS A 164 -0.61 -5.59 -24.60
CA LYS A 164 -1.61 -6.62 -24.31
C LYS A 164 -1.77 -6.93 -22.81
N SER A 165 -1.02 -6.25 -21.95
CA SER A 165 -1.20 -6.39 -20.50
C SER A 165 -2.52 -5.73 -20.06
N ASN A 166 -3.28 -6.42 -19.23
CA ASN A 166 -4.49 -5.85 -18.61
C ASN A 166 -4.17 -4.86 -17.46
N LEU A 167 -2.89 -4.69 -17.13
CA LEU A 167 -2.43 -3.82 -16.06
C LEU A 167 -2.18 -2.40 -16.58
N GLY A 168 -2.72 -1.38 -15.90
CA GLY A 168 -2.42 0.02 -16.20
C GLY A 168 -0.95 0.37 -15.92
N VAL A 169 -0.40 1.37 -16.62
CA VAL A 169 1.00 1.81 -16.44
C VAL A 169 1.30 2.22 -15.00
N LEU A 170 0.36 2.92 -14.35
CA LEU A 170 0.50 3.34 -12.95
C LEU A 170 0.61 2.13 -12.01
N HIS A 171 -0.27 1.14 -12.16
CA HIS A 171 -0.25 -0.07 -11.35
C HIS A 171 1.02 -0.90 -11.57
N ALA A 172 1.50 -0.98 -12.81
CA ALA A 172 2.77 -1.62 -13.13
C ALA A 172 3.96 -0.92 -12.46
N ALA A 173 3.97 0.43 -12.45
CA ALA A 173 5.01 1.23 -11.79
C ALA A 173 4.99 1.05 -10.26
N VAL A 174 3.80 0.96 -9.66
CA VAL A 174 3.62 0.65 -8.24
C VAL A 174 4.13 -0.75 -7.91
N GLN A 175 3.75 -1.76 -8.69
CA GLN A 175 4.23 -3.14 -8.51
C GLN A 175 5.75 -3.25 -8.67
N GLY A 176 6.34 -2.46 -9.57
CA GLY A 176 7.80 -2.37 -9.78
C GLY A 176 8.56 -1.63 -8.69
N CYS A 177 7.87 -0.99 -7.72
CA CYS A 177 8.45 -0.09 -6.72
C CYS A 177 9.26 1.06 -7.35
N LEU A 178 8.64 1.81 -8.28
CA LEU A 178 9.28 2.91 -9.03
C LEU A 178 8.67 4.29 -8.64
N PRO A 179 9.06 4.89 -7.50
CA PRO A 179 8.41 6.09 -6.95
C PRO A 179 8.58 7.35 -7.81
N ASN A 180 9.75 7.56 -8.44
CA ASN A 180 9.98 8.70 -9.32
C ASN A 180 9.17 8.57 -10.61
N LEU A 181 9.00 7.35 -11.13
CA LEU A 181 8.10 7.12 -12.26
C LEU A 181 6.64 7.39 -11.89
N VAL A 182 6.19 6.93 -10.72
CA VAL A 182 4.81 7.18 -10.25
C VAL A 182 4.54 8.67 -10.08
N THR A 183 5.47 9.41 -9.47
CA THR A 183 5.34 10.87 -9.35
C THR A 183 5.31 11.58 -10.70
N HIS A 184 6.13 11.14 -11.67
CA HIS A 184 6.11 11.67 -13.04
C HIS A 184 4.79 11.37 -13.76
N LEU A 185 4.26 10.15 -13.66
CA LEU A 185 3.00 9.75 -14.27
C LEU A 185 1.81 10.56 -13.76
N VAL A 186 1.74 10.83 -12.46
CA VAL A 186 0.64 11.60 -11.86
C VAL A 186 0.78 13.09 -12.18
N ARG A 187 1.97 13.68 -11.98
CA ARG A 187 2.17 15.13 -12.13
C ARG A 187 2.28 15.60 -13.57
N ASN A 188 2.97 14.85 -14.42
CA ASN A 188 3.29 15.29 -15.79
C ASN A 188 2.34 14.67 -16.81
N CYS A 189 1.91 13.42 -16.60
CA CYS A 189 0.98 12.75 -17.52
C CYS A 189 -0.50 12.89 -17.11
N GLY A 190 -0.80 13.50 -15.96
CA GLY A 190 -2.17 13.75 -15.50
C GLY A 190 -2.97 12.49 -15.20
N ILE A 191 -2.29 11.39 -14.85
CA ILE A 191 -2.98 10.13 -14.52
C ILE A 191 -3.61 10.25 -13.14
N ASP A 192 -4.90 9.93 -13.04
CA ASP A 192 -5.58 9.82 -11.76
C ASP A 192 -4.97 8.69 -10.90
N VAL A 193 -4.45 9.09 -9.73
CA VAL A 193 -3.79 8.20 -8.78
C VAL A 193 -4.77 7.23 -8.10
N ASN A 194 -6.07 7.50 -8.17
CA ASN A 194 -7.12 6.66 -7.58
C ASN A 194 -7.74 5.69 -8.59
N ARG A 195 -7.31 5.73 -9.86
CA ARG A 195 -7.92 4.93 -10.93
C ARG A 195 -7.80 3.42 -10.62
N PRO A 196 -8.92 2.69 -10.50
CA PRO A 196 -8.88 1.27 -10.26
C PRO A 196 -8.52 0.49 -11.54
N THR A 197 -7.93 -0.69 -11.36
CA THR A 197 -7.76 -1.71 -12.42
C THR A 197 -9.08 -2.43 -12.71
N MET A 198 -9.11 -3.29 -13.73
CA MET A 198 -10.29 -4.09 -14.11
C MET A 198 -10.78 -5.12 -13.06
N PRO A 199 -10.05 -5.47 -11.97
CA PRO A 199 -10.62 -6.08 -10.76
C PRO A 199 -11.04 -5.08 -9.66
N GLY A 200 -11.04 -3.77 -9.91
CA GLY A 200 -11.39 -2.76 -8.90
C GLY A 200 -10.24 -2.39 -7.94
N CYS A 201 -9.05 -2.96 -8.11
CA CYS A 201 -7.90 -2.67 -7.24
C CYS A 201 -7.30 -1.30 -7.56
N THR A 202 -7.18 -0.45 -6.54
CA THR A 202 -6.51 0.85 -6.62
C THR A 202 -4.98 0.69 -6.59
N PRO A 203 -4.21 1.70 -7.02
CA PRO A 203 -2.74 1.67 -6.88
C PRO A 203 -2.31 1.51 -5.41
N LEU A 204 -3.02 2.13 -4.49
CA LEU A 204 -2.77 1.96 -3.05
C LEU A 204 -2.98 0.52 -2.61
N ASP A 205 -4.06 -0.16 -3.06
CA ASP A 205 -4.30 -1.57 -2.73
C ASP A 205 -3.12 -2.47 -3.11
N LEU A 206 -2.51 -2.24 -4.28
CA LEU A 206 -1.33 -2.99 -4.71
C LEU A 206 -0.09 -2.69 -3.86
N ALA A 207 0.12 -1.43 -3.48
CA ALA A 207 1.24 -1.06 -2.61
C ALA A 207 1.10 -1.70 -1.21
N MET A 208 -0.14 -1.73 -0.68
CA MET A 208 -0.48 -2.36 0.59
C MET A 208 -0.31 -3.87 0.55
N SER A 209 -0.79 -4.54 -0.51
CA SER A 209 -0.73 -6.01 -0.62
C SER A 209 0.72 -6.52 -0.68
N HIS A 210 1.62 -5.74 -1.30
CA HIS A 210 3.04 -6.04 -1.38
C HIS A 210 3.86 -5.43 -0.24
N ARG A 211 3.22 -4.72 0.71
CA ARG A 211 3.84 -4.04 1.86
C ARG A 211 5.00 -3.12 1.48
N ILE A 212 4.84 -2.35 0.40
CA ILE A 212 5.86 -1.46 -0.13
C ILE A 212 5.76 -0.09 0.54
N GLY A 213 6.35 0.06 1.74
CA GLY A 213 6.32 1.30 2.53
C GLY A 213 6.66 2.59 1.75
N PRO A 214 7.82 2.66 1.06
CA PRO A 214 8.21 3.86 0.31
C PRO A 214 7.23 4.24 -0.81
N MET A 215 6.56 3.26 -1.40
CA MET A 215 5.55 3.51 -2.44
C MET A 215 4.24 4.03 -1.83
N VAL A 216 3.90 3.62 -0.62
CA VAL A 216 2.74 4.15 0.09
C VAL A 216 2.96 5.61 0.46
N GLU A 217 4.14 5.97 0.97
CA GLU A 217 4.52 7.35 1.24
C GLU A 217 4.43 8.23 -0.02
N THR A 218 4.96 7.77 -1.15
CA THR A 218 4.89 8.54 -2.41
C THR A 218 3.47 8.68 -2.92
N LEU A 219 2.64 7.63 -2.82
CA LEU A 219 1.22 7.68 -3.19
C LEU A 219 0.42 8.62 -2.29
N ILE A 220 0.71 8.66 -0.98
CA ILE A 220 0.08 9.62 -0.07
C ILE A 220 0.47 11.02 -0.50
N MET A 221 1.76 11.31 -0.70
CA MET A 221 2.22 12.62 -1.18
C MET A 221 1.54 13.08 -2.49
N LEU A 222 1.10 12.16 -3.33
CA LEU A 222 0.42 12.43 -4.60
C LEU A 222 -1.10 12.67 -4.50
N GLY A 223 -1.71 12.54 -3.31
CA GLY A 223 -3.13 12.88 -3.14
C GLY A 223 -4.10 11.70 -3.21
N VAL A 224 -3.66 10.48 -2.91
CA VAL A 224 -4.57 9.31 -2.88
C VAL A 224 -5.69 9.49 -1.87
N ASP A 225 -6.89 8.99 -2.20
CA ASP A 225 -8.04 8.92 -1.30
C ASP A 225 -7.79 7.91 -0.17
N MET A 226 -7.31 8.43 0.95
CA MET A 226 -7.06 7.64 2.16
C MET A 226 -8.34 7.32 2.91
N TYR A 227 -9.35 8.19 2.85
CA TYR A 227 -10.60 7.99 3.58
C TYR A 227 -11.37 6.79 3.03
N GLY A 228 -11.59 6.74 1.72
CA GLY A 228 -12.25 5.61 1.08
C GLY A 228 -11.54 4.29 1.35
N ARG A 229 -10.21 4.29 1.39
CA ARG A 229 -9.42 3.09 1.68
C ARG A 229 -9.52 2.63 3.13
N LEU A 230 -9.40 3.56 4.09
CA LEU A 230 -9.55 3.27 5.51
C LEU A 230 -10.97 2.80 5.82
N LEU A 231 -11.98 3.40 5.21
CA LEU A 231 -13.38 2.99 5.38
C LEU A 231 -13.57 1.54 4.93
N ARG A 232 -13.04 1.16 3.76
CA ARG A 232 -13.06 -0.24 3.29
C ARG A 232 -12.34 -1.19 4.24
N CYS A 233 -11.23 -0.78 4.86
CA CYS A 233 -10.56 -1.57 5.91
C CYS A 233 -11.47 -1.81 7.12
N CYS A 234 -12.27 -0.82 7.51
CA CYS A 234 -13.23 -0.95 8.61
C CYS A 234 -14.39 -1.88 8.21
N GLU A 235 -14.89 -1.78 6.98
CA GLU A 235 -16.03 -2.59 6.51
C GLU A 235 -15.67 -4.06 6.30
N LEU A 236 -14.43 -4.35 5.88
CA LEU A 236 -13.95 -5.72 5.63
C LEU A 236 -13.32 -6.38 6.87
N GLY A 237 -13.12 -5.64 7.97
CA GLY A 237 -12.42 -6.14 9.16
C GLY A 237 -10.90 -6.29 9.00
N ASP A 238 -10.30 -5.64 7.99
CA ASP A 238 -8.86 -5.67 7.70
C ASP A 238 -8.06 -4.73 8.62
N HIS A 239 -8.22 -4.90 9.93
CA HIS A 239 -7.66 -4.01 10.96
C HIS A 239 -6.13 -3.90 10.90
N ARG A 240 -5.44 -4.98 10.56
CA ARG A 240 -3.97 -5.00 10.46
C ARG A 240 -3.46 -4.11 9.33
N VAL A 241 -4.15 -4.15 8.19
CA VAL A 241 -3.82 -3.36 6.99
C VAL A 241 -4.12 -1.88 7.28
N GLY A 242 -5.27 -1.59 7.87
CA GLY A 242 -5.64 -0.24 8.29
C GLY A 242 -4.65 0.34 9.31
N ARG A 243 -4.26 -0.43 10.32
CA ARG A 243 -3.28 -0.02 11.32
C ARG A 243 -1.92 0.31 10.69
N TRP A 244 -1.44 -0.58 9.81
CA TRP A 244 -0.18 -0.34 9.11
C TRP A 244 -0.24 0.95 8.30
N LEU A 245 -1.36 1.22 7.62
CA LEU A 245 -1.56 2.47 6.87
C LEU A 245 -1.46 3.70 7.77
N ILE A 246 -2.12 3.67 8.92
CA ILE A 246 -2.07 4.77 9.90
C ILE A 246 -0.63 4.96 10.42
N GLN A 247 0.10 3.88 10.69
CA GLN A 247 1.48 3.96 11.18
C GLN A 247 2.45 4.50 10.13
N SER A 248 2.31 4.07 8.88
CA SER A 248 3.15 4.54 7.77
C SER A 248 2.86 5.98 7.37
N ALA A 249 1.66 6.49 7.64
CA ALA A 249 1.18 7.77 7.12
C ALA A 249 0.78 8.80 8.20
N GLY A 250 0.95 8.48 9.49
CA GLY A 250 0.18 9.09 10.59
C GLY A 250 0.20 10.61 10.66
N TRP A 251 1.37 11.23 10.49
CA TRP A 251 1.49 12.69 10.53
C TRP A 251 0.89 13.38 9.29
N GLU A 252 0.92 12.74 8.12
CA GLU A 252 0.33 13.29 6.88
C GLU A 252 -1.19 13.11 6.85
N LEU A 253 -1.70 11.99 7.40
CA LEU A 253 -3.12 11.68 7.41
C LEU A 253 -3.94 12.67 8.23
N SER A 254 -3.44 13.08 9.40
CA SER A 254 -4.13 14.01 10.30
C SER A 254 -4.36 15.41 9.69
N GLY A 255 -3.76 15.72 8.54
CA GLY A 255 -3.93 17.00 7.85
C GLY A 255 -4.83 16.89 6.62
N ARG A 256 -5.14 15.66 6.20
CA ARG A 256 -5.92 15.36 5.00
C ARG A 256 -7.31 14.83 5.33
N LEU A 257 -7.46 14.18 6.48
CA LEU A 257 -8.74 13.70 6.97
C LEU A 257 -9.42 14.78 7.81
N SER A 258 -10.70 15.00 7.55
CA SER A 258 -11.56 15.82 8.41
C SER A 258 -11.93 15.07 9.70
N LEU A 259 -12.28 15.81 10.77
CA LEU A 259 -12.73 15.20 12.02
C LEU A 259 -13.96 14.31 11.84
N ASP A 260 -14.92 14.74 11.02
CA ASP A 260 -16.12 13.95 10.69
C ASP A 260 -15.78 12.61 10.03
N GLN A 261 -14.82 12.61 9.10
CA GLN A 261 -14.32 11.37 8.50
C GLN A 261 -13.69 10.44 9.54
N ILE A 262 -12.92 10.99 10.49
CA ILE A 262 -12.29 10.20 11.56
C ILE A 262 -13.34 9.64 12.51
N PHE A 263 -14.33 10.44 12.91
CA PHE A 263 -15.47 9.97 13.72
C PHE A 263 -16.20 8.83 13.05
N ARG A 264 -16.50 8.96 11.75
CA ARG A 264 -17.17 7.91 10.99
C ARG A 264 -16.36 6.62 10.90
N LEU A 265 -15.03 6.70 10.76
CA LEU A 265 -14.17 5.51 10.80
C LEU A 265 -14.23 4.82 12.18
N ILE A 266 -14.18 5.60 13.27
CA ILE A 266 -14.30 5.07 14.63
C ILE A 266 -15.68 4.45 14.85
N ASP A 267 -16.77 5.10 14.43
CA ASP A 267 -18.13 4.57 14.53
C ASP A 267 -18.27 3.19 13.85
N VAL A 268 -17.77 3.05 12.62
CA VAL A 268 -17.84 1.79 11.87
C VAL A 268 -17.03 0.70 12.57
N THR A 269 -15.80 1.00 13.01
CA THR A 269 -14.96 0.02 13.73
C THR A 269 -15.56 -0.43 15.06
N VAL A 270 -16.15 0.49 15.83
CA VAL A 270 -16.77 0.16 17.13
C VAL A 270 -18.07 -0.62 16.96
N ALA A 271 -18.84 -0.35 15.90
CA ALA A 271 -20.09 -1.04 15.61
C ALA A 271 -19.89 -2.47 15.08
N GLU A 272 -18.68 -2.80 14.61
CA GLU A 272 -18.37 -4.09 14.01
C GLU A 272 -18.52 -5.26 14.99
N ARG A 273 -19.23 -6.30 14.55
CA ARG A 273 -19.39 -7.55 15.31
C ARG A 273 -18.20 -8.47 15.03
N VAL A 274 -17.22 -8.43 15.93
CA VAL A 274 -15.94 -9.10 15.74
C VAL A 274 -15.82 -10.40 16.55
N THR A 275 -15.23 -11.43 15.93
CA THR A 275 -14.91 -12.71 16.59
C THR A 275 -13.84 -12.51 17.66
N PRO A 276 -13.75 -13.37 18.70
CA PRO A 276 -12.78 -13.20 19.78
C PRO A 276 -11.32 -13.04 19.32
N SER A 277 -10.92 -13.72 18.25
CA SER A 277 -9.56 -13.64 17.69
C SER A 277 -9.23 -12.31 17.03
N MET A 278 -10.23 -11.59 16.53
CA MET A 278 -10.06 -10.31 15.83
C MET A 278 -10.28 -9.11 16.76
N ARG A 279 -10.77 -9.33 18.00
CA ARG A 279 -11.03 -8.25 18.98
C ARG A 279 -9.79 -7.46 19.31
N ASP A 280 -8.66 -8.14 19.51
CA ASP A 280 -7.41 -7.46 19.84
C ASP A 280 -6.92 -6.61 18.67
N ASP A 281 -6.94 -7.17 17.45
CA ASP A 281 -6.58 -6.44 16.23
C ASP A 281 -7.49 -5.21 16.01
N ARG A 282 -8.80 -5.34 16.23
CA ARG A 282 -9.76 -4.24 16.18
C ARG A 282 -9.47 -3.18 17.24
N ASN A 283 -9.25 -3.58 18.50
CA ASN A 283 -9.00 -2.65 19.60
C ASN A 283 -7.74 -1.83 19.35
N VAL A 284 -6.67 -2.47 18.84
CA VAL A 284 -5.43 -1.76 18.52
C VAL A 284 -5.56 -0.89 17.27
N PHE A 285 -6.40 -1.28 16.31
CA PHE A 285 -6.73 -0.40 15.18
C PHE A 285 -7.55 0.82 15.62
N CYS A 286 -8.53 0.63 16.51
CA CYS A 286 -9.30 1.72 17.11
C CYS A 286 -8.41 2.67 17.92
N ASP A 287 -7.44 2.15 18.67
CA ASP A 287 -6.44 2.95 19.37
C ASP A 287 -5.63 3.82 18.39
N ALA A 288 -5.23 3.27 17.25
CA ALA A 288 -4.54 4.04 16.21
C ALA A 288 -5.42 5.15 15.60
N LEU A 289 -6.73 4.88 15.39
CA LEU A 289 -7.68 5.88 14.89
C LEU A 289 -7.91 7.01 15.91
N LEU A 290 -7.99 6.68 17.21
CA LEU A 290 -8.11 7.67 18.28
C LEU A 290 -6.83 8.49 18.44
N GLY A 291 -5.66 7.88 18.29
CA GLY A 291 -4.39 8.62 18.23
C GLY A 291 -4.36 9.61 17.06
N LEU A 292 -4.90 9.22 15.90
CA LEU A 292 -5.04 10.09 14.75
C LEU A 292 -6.06 11.23 15.00
N LEU A 293 -7.16 10.94 15.71
CA LEU A 293 -8.11 11.97 16.16
C LEU A 293 -7.43 12.98 17.08
N GLY A 294 -6.63 12.54 18.05
CA GLY A 294 -5.88 13.43 18.95
C GLY A 294 -4.88 14.30 18.21
N GLN A 295 -4.19 13.74 17.20
CA GLN A 295 -3.30 14.52 16.33
C GLN A 295 -4.05 15.55 15.51
N ALA A 296 -5.20 15.19 14.91
CA ALA A 296 -6.03 16.12 14.16
C ALA A 296 -6.58 17.23 15.05
N ALA A 297 -7.04 16.90 16.27
CA ALA A 297 -7.52 17.85 17.26
C ALA A 297 -6.42 18.85 17.67
N SER A 298 -5.18 18.40 17.85
CA SER A 298 -4.06 19.27 18.20
C SER A 298 -3.79 20.35 17.14
N ARG A 299 -4.12 20.09 15.86
CA ARG A 299 -3.94 21.02 14.74
C ARG A 299 -5.04 22.07 14.65
N CYS A 300 -6.26 21.73 15.06
CA CYS A 300 -7.38 22.67 15.13
C CYS A 300 -7.20 23.74 16.21
N GLY A 301 -6.15 23.66 17.04
CA GLY A 301 -5.86 24.61 18.11
C GLY A 301 -6.73 24.41 19.35
N ARG A 302 -6.68 25.36 20.31
CA ARG A 302 -7.51 25.35 21.53
C ARG A 302 -8.96 25.78 21.24
N ASP A 303 -9.55 25.29 20.16
CA ASP A 303 -10.94 25.59 19.86
C ASP A 303 -11.84 24.78 20.80
N ALA A 304 -12.43 25.45 21.79
CA ALA A 304 -13.17 24.79 22.87
C ALA A 304 -14.36 23.97 22.35
N ARG A 305 -14.92 24.35 21.19
CA ARG A 305 -16.02 23.61 20.54
C ARG A 305 -15.59 22.23 20.06
N VAL A 306 -14.44 22.16 19.38
CA VAL A 306 -13.86 20.90 18.90
C VAL A 306 -13.52 19.98 20.07
N GLY A 307 -12.98 20.54 21.16
CA GLY A 307 -12.75 19.80 22.40
C GLY A 307 -14.04 19.20 22.97
N TYR A 308 -15.11 19.99 23.05
CA TYR A 308 -16.40 19.52 23.55
C TYR A 308 -17.03 18.43 22.65
N GLU A 309 -16.93 18.57 21.33
CA GLU A 309 -17.41 17.57 20.38
C GLU A 309 -16.68 16.24 20.54
N ILE A 310 -15.35 16.27 20.67
CA ILE A 310 -14.52 15.08 20.90
C ILE A 310 -14.85 14.45 22.25
N ASP A 311 -14.92 15.24 23.33
CA ASP A 311 -15.26 14.75 24.66
C ASP A 311 -16.67 14.10 24.68
N GLY A 312 -17.63 14.73 24.00
CA GLY A 312 -18.98 14.20 23.85
C GLY A 312 -19.03 12.91 23.03
N PHE A 313 -18.27 12.84 21.94
CA PHE A 313 -18.14 11.65 21.09
C PHE A 313 -17.52 10.48 21.88
N LEU A 314 -16.35 10.70 22.49
CA LEU A 314 -15.63 9.70 23.29
C LEU A 314 -16.47 9.22 24.48
N GLY A 315 -17.05 10.15 25.24
CA GLY A 315 -17.91 9.84 26.37
C GLY A 315 -19.17 9.08 25.97
N GLY A 316 -19.78 9.43 24.83
CA GLY A 316 -20.95 8.73 24.28
C GLY A 316 -20.65 7.30 23.83
N HIS A 317 -19.47 7.05 23.27
CA HIS A 317 -19.02 5.69 22.93
C HIS A 317 -18.71 4.86 24.17
N LEU A 318 -17.92 5.40 25.10
CA LEU A 318 -17.62 4.74 26.36
C LEU A 318 -18.91 4.38 27.11
N SER A 319 -19.86 5.32 27.12
CA SER A 319 -21.15 5.12 27.77
C SER A 319 -21.94 3.97 27.14
N ARG A 320 -21.97 3.90 25.81
CA ARG A 320 -22.58 2.76 25.09
C ARG A 320 -21.87 1.45 25.42
N LEU A 321 -20.54 1.43 25.54
CA LEU A 321 -19.76 0.22 25.79
C LEU A 321 -19.95 -0.35 27.20
N VAL A 322 -20.05 0.54 28.21
CA VAL A 322 -20.18 0.20 29.64
C VAL A 322 -21.66 0.15 30.08
N GLY A 323 -22.61 0.29 29.14
CA GLY A 323 -24.04 0.28 29.44
C GLY A 323 -24.54 -1.02 30.09
N ILE A 324 -25.44 -0.87 31.06
CA ILE A 324 -25.96 -1.93 31.95
C ILE A 324 -26.90 -2.94 31.23
N GLN A 325 -27.54 -2.50 30.14
CA GLN A 325 -28.50 -3.31 29.39
C GLN A 325 -27.84 -4.23 28.36
N ARG A 326 -26.52 -4.12 28.14
CA ARG A 326 -25.79 -4.95 27.18
C ARG A 326 -25.54 -6.36 27.73
N PRO A 327 -25.52 -7.39 26.87
CA PRO A 327 -25.27 -8.77 27.32
C PRO A 327 -23.87 -8.95 27.92
N SER A 328 -22.88 -8.17 27.48
CA SER A 328 -21.51 -8.16 28.00
C SER A 328 -20.81 -6.86 27.66
N ILE A 329 -19.86 -6.45 28.49
CA ILE A 329 -19.01 -5.27 28.24
C ILE A 329 -17.81 -5.66 27.38
N ASP A 330 -17.49 -4.79 26.43
CA ASP A 330 -16.25 -4.86 25.67
C ASP A 330 -15.13 -4.13 26.43
N ARG A 331 -14.57 -4.79 27.46
CA ARG A 331 -13.59 -4.18 28.37
C ARG A 331 -12.38 -3.63 27.61
N GLY A 332 -11.87 -4.36 26.63
CA GLY A 332 -10.69 -3.94 25.86
C GLY A 332 -10.92 -2.65 25.09
N LEU A 333 -12.06 -2.54 24.41
CA LEU A 333 -12.41 -1.33 23.69
C LEU A 333 -12.70 -0.16 24.65
N ALA A 334 -13.38 -0.41 25.77
CA ALA A 334 -13.64 0.61 26.79
C ALA A 334 -12.35 1.19 27.39
N LEU A 335 -11.34 0.35 27.65
CA LEU A 335 -10.00 0.77 28.10
C LEU A 335 -9.30 1.66 27.06
N VAL A 336 -9.41 1.32 25.78
CA VAL A 336 -8.85 2.14 24.69
C VAL A 336 -9.47 3.54 24.71
N PHE A 337 -10.79 3.67 24.85
CA PHE A 337 -11.44 4.98 24.96
C PHE A 337 -10.99 5.75 26.21
N LEU A 338 -10.88 5.09 27.37
CA LEU A 338 -10.37 5.72 28.60
C LEU A 338 -8.94 6.25 28.43
N GLY A 339 -8.06 5.49 27.77
CA GLY A 339 -6.67 5.89 27.50
C GLY A 339 -6.55 7.16 26.65
N HIS A 340 -7.56 7.47 25.83
CA HIS A 340 -7.65 8.71 25.05
C HIS A 340 -8.47 9.82 25.74
N GLY A 341 -8.73 9.68 27.04
CA GLY A 341 -9.36 10.73 27.86
C GLY A 341 -10.90 10.70 27.89
N ALA A 342 -11.54 9.63 27.40
CA ALA A 342 -13.00 9.49 27.48
C ALA A 342 -13.47 9.55 28.94
N ARG A 343 -14.54 10.30 29.21
CA ARG A 343 -15.15 10.39 30.54
C ARG A 343 -16.50 9.69 30.55
N ILE A 344 -16.79 9.00 31.65
CA ILE A 344 -18.11 8.42 31.86
C ILE A 344 -19.11 9.55 32.03
N GLN A 345 -20.23 9.48 31.31
CA GLN A 345 -21.32 10.41 31.46
C GLN A 345 -22.13 10.08 32.74
N ASP A 346 -22.60 11.12 33.42
CA ASP A 346 -23.33 11.00 34.69
C ASP A 346 -24.57 10.08 34.60
N GLY A 347 -25.18 9.98 33.42
CA GLY A 347 -26.34 9.11 33.17
C GLY A 347 -26.09 7.65 33.56
N ILE A 348 -24.93 7.08 33.27
CA ILE A 348 -24.64 5.67 33.61
C ILE A 348 -24.44 5.48 35.10
N LEU A 349 -23.80 6.45 35.76
CA LEU A 349 -23.64 6.43 37.21
C LEU A 349 -25.00 6.49 37.90
N LEU A 350 -25.92 7.31 37.37
CA LEU A 350 -27.30 7.38 37.84
C LEU A 350 -28.08 6.08 37.57
N ASP A 351 -27.95 5.49 36.39
CA ASP A 351 -28.59 4.22 36.05
C ASP A 351 -28.08 3.09 36.97
N LEU A 352 -26.77 3.00 37.19
CA LEU A 352 -26.18 2.03 38.10
C LEU A 352 -26.69 2.23 39.51
N ARG A 353 -26.70 3.48 39.98
CA ARG A 353 -27.19 3.85 41.31
C ARG A 353 -28.66 3.48 41.47
N SER A 354 -29.49 3.75 40.47
CA SER A 354 -30.93 3.48 40.51
C SER A 354 -31.23 2.00 40.73
N VAL A 355 -30.41 1.12 40.14
CA VAL A 355 -30.57 -0.33 40.27
C VAL A 355 -29.93 -0.84 41.55
N LEU A 356 -28.68 -0.46 41.84
CA LEU A 356 -27.90 -1.00 42.97
C LEU A 356 -28.37 -0.50 44.33
N LEU A 357 -28.87 0.74 44.40
CA LEU A 357 -29.43 1.32 45.63
C LEU A 357 -30.96 1.19 45.71
N SER A 358 -31.60 0.49 44.77
CA SER A 358 -32.98 0.10 44.97
C SER A 358 -33.06 -0.84 46.18
N GLY A 359 -33.98 -0.58 47.10
CA GLY A 359 -34.21 -1.46 48.26
C GLY A 359 -34.52 -2.92 47.87
N ASP A 360 -34.83 -3.15 46.60
CA ASP A 360 -35.19 -4.44 46.02
C ASP A 360 -34.00 -5.21 45.41
N PHE A 361 -32.80 -4.63 45.29
CA PHE A 361 -31.66 -5.29 44.62
C PHE A 361 -31.25 -6.60 45.30
N PHE A 362 -30.93 -6.57 46.59
CA PHE A 362 -30.49 -7.75 47.34
C PHE A 362 -31.60 -8.82 47.50
N PRO A 363 -32.86 -8.45 47.79
CA PRO A 363 -33.96 -9.42 47.78
C PRO A 363 -34.23 -10.05 46.41
N SER A 364 -33.92 -9.35 45.30
CA SER A 364 -34.28 -9.78 43.95
C SER A 364 -33.11 -9.80 42.95
N ARG A 365 -31.90 -10.16 43.41
CA ARG A 365 -30.64 -10.14 42.62
C ARG A 365 -30.79 -10.82 41.25
N HIS A 366 -31.43 -11.99 41.21
CA HIS A 366 -31.69 -12.73 39.97
C HIS A 366 -32.55 -11.95 38.96
N ARG A 367 -33.57 -11.24 39.44
CA ARG A 367 -34.46 -10.41 38.60
C ARG A 367 -33.73 -9.17 38.10
N ALA A 368 -32.95 -8.53 38.97
CA ALA A 368 -32.14 -7.38 38.62
C ALA A 368 -31.11 -7.74 37.53
N LEU A 369 -30.33 -8.81 37.73
CA LEU A 369 -29.33 -9.26 36.75
C LEU A 369 -29.93 -9.83 35.46
N ARG A 370 -31.18 -10.34 35.49
CA ARG A 370 -31.89 -10.73 34.26
C ARG A 370 -32.31 -9.52 33.43
N LYS A 371 -32.74 -8.43 34.07
CA LYS A 371 -33.05 -7.17 33.39
C LYS A 371 -31.79 -6.42 32.93
N ASN A 372 -30.72 -6.55 33.70
CA ASN A 372 -29.48 -5.79 33.58
C ASN A 372 -28.26 -6.75 33.57
N PRO A 373 -27.98 -7.43 32.46
CA PRO A 373 -27.01 -8.52 32.40
C PRO A 373 -25.56 -8.10 32.65
N SER A 374 -25.16 -6.89 32.23
CA SER A 374 -23.81 -6.36 32.44
C SER A 374 -23.67 -5.51 33.71
N LEU A 375 -24.68 -5.46 34.60
CA LEU A 375 -24.68 -4.60 35.79
C LEU A 375 -23.40 -4.73 36.62
N LEU A 376 -23.04 -5.97 36.99
CA LEU A 376 -21.85 -6.24 37.82
C LEU A 376 -20.55 -5.96 37.07
N GLN A 377 -20.51 -6.25 35.75
CA GLN A 377 -19.34 -5.92 34.92
C GLN A 377 -19.14 -4.40 34.81
N SER A 378 -20.25 -3.66 34.71
CA SER A 378 -20.24 -2.20 34.54
C SER A 378 -19.78 -1.56 35.84
N PHE A 379 -20.30 -2.06 36.95
CA PHE A 379 -19.86 -1.66 38.28
C PHE A 379 -18.37 -1.96 38.52
N ASP A 380 -17.92 -3.18 38.26
CA ASP A 380 -16.50 -3.58 38.38
C ASP A 380 -15.59 -2.68 37.55
N PHE A 381 -15.96 -2.44 36.29
CA PHE A 381 -15.19 -1.60 35.38
C PHE A 381 -15.05 -0.17 35.89
N ILE A 382 -16.16 0.46 36.28
CA ILE A 382 -16.14 1.85 36.77
C ILE A 382 -15.33 1.95 38.06
N GLN A 383 -15.48 1.00 38.98
CA GLN A 383 -14.78 1.03 40.25
C GLN A 383 -13.28 0.80 40.10
N ASN A 384 -12.87 -0.13 39.22
CA ASN A 384 -11.47 -0.48 39.07
C ASN A 384 -10.71 0.43 38.10
N GLU A 385 -11.36 0.87 37.01
CA GLU A 385 -10.67 1.58 35.93
C GLU A 385 -10.94 3.10 35.94
N CYS A 386 -12.07 3.55 36.51
CA CYS A 386 -12.44 4.98 36.44
C CYS A 386 -12.33 5.72 37.78
N LEU A 387 -12.51 5.02 38.90
CA LEU A 387 -12.40 5.61 40.24
C LEU A 387 -11.01 5.46 40.86
N LYS A 388 -10.25 4.43 40.49
CA LYS A 388 -8.87 4.20 40.96
C LYS A 388 -7.81 4.89 40.10
N ASP A 389 -8.18 5.42 38.94
CA ASP A 389 -7.24 6.11 38.06
C ASP A 389 -6.74 7.40 38.75
N SER A 390 -5.45 7.44 39.06
CA SER A 390 -4.80 8.47 39.88
C SER A 390 -4.40 9.71 39.10
N SER A 391 -4.60 9.71 37.79
CA SER A 391 -4.17 10.74 36.85
C SER A 391 -5.06 11.99 36.86
N HIS A 392 -6.37 11.83 37.05
CA HIS A 392 -7.33 12.94 37.12
C HIS A 392 -8.36 12.72 38.23
N PRO A 393 -8.71 13.74 39.04
CA PRO A 393 -9.70 13.58 40.08
C PRO A 393 -11.06 13.20 39.44
N PRO A 394 -11.69 12.09 39.86
CA PRO A 394 -12.97 11.69 39.31
C PRO A 394 -14.00 12.81 39.51
N PRO A 395 -14.91 13.04 38.54
CA PRO A 395 -15.95 14.05 38.66
C PRO A 395 -16.75 13.82 39.95
N GLY A 396 -17.31 14.91 40.50
CA GLY A 396 -18.00 14.88 41.80
C GLY A 396 -19.10 13.81 41.87
N SER A 397 -19.78 13.55 40.76
CA SER A 397 -20.76 12.47 40.57
C SER A 397 -20.17 11.07 40.73
N ALA A 398 -18.99 10.81 40.17
CA ALA A 398 -18.29 9.53 40.27
C ALA A 398 -17.74 9.30 41.70
N ARG A 399 -17.18 10.34 42.34
CA ARG A 399 -16.79 10.28 43.76
C ARG A 399 -17.98 10.04 44.68
N TYR A 400 -19.08 10.75 44.43
CA TYR A 400 -20.32 10.59 45.18
C TYR A 400 -20.90 9.18 44.99
N PHE A 401 -20.86 8.65 43.77
CA PHE A 401 -21.25 7.26 43.49
C PHE A 401 -20.38 6.27 44.27
N GLY A 402 -19.04 6.38 44.18
CA GLY A 402 -18.12 5.51 44.91
C GLY A 402 -18.30 5.54 46.42
N ASN A 403 -18.61 6.71 47.00
CA ASN A 403 -18.85 6.86 48.44
C ASN A 403 -20.22 6.30 48.89
N GLN A 404 -21.20 6.18 47.98
CA GLN A 404 -22.56 5.73 48.31
C GLN A 404 -22.85 4.29 47.93
N VAL A 405 -22.06 3.67 47.06
CA VAL A 405 -22.31 2.26 46.74
C VAL A 405 -22.04 1.42 47.98
N ALA A 406 -23.01 0.58 48.32
CA ALA A 406 -22.92 -0.28 49.48
C ALA A 406 -21.71 -1.21 49.35
N GLN A 407 -20.85 -1.21 50.37
CA GLN A 407 -19.70 -2.13 50.52
C GLN A 407 -20.09 -3.58 50.16
N THR A 408 -21.33 -3.96 50.44
CA THR A 408 -21.93 -5.26 50.11
C THR A 408 -21.94 -5.63 48.63
N VAL A 409 -22.07 -4.68 47.70
CA VAL A 409 -21.98 -4.96 46.26
C VAL A 409 -20.51 -5.17 45.86
N GLN A 410 -19.61 -4.38 46.44
CA GLN A 410 -18.18 -4.53 46.21
C GLN A 410 -17.67 -5.88 46.73
N ASP A 411 -18.09 -6.28 47.94
CA ASP A 411 -17.75 -7.57 48.52
C ASP A 411 -18.22 -8.74 47.64
N LEU A 412 -19.43 -8.63 47.08
CA LEU A 412 -19.97 -9.62 46.15
C LEU A 412 -19.13 -9.73 44.87
N VAL A 413 -18.74 -8.60 44.27
CA VAL A 413 -17.88 -8.59 43.07
C VAL A 413 -16.49 -9.13 43.38
N ASP A 414 -15.91 -8.74 44.51
CA ASP A 414 -14.59 -9.21 44.94
C ASP A 414 -14.59 -10.71 45.24
N GLU A 415 -15.68 -11.25 45.77
CA GLU A 415 -15.81 -12.69 46.02
C GLU A 415 -16.02 -13.50 44.74
N LEU A 416 -16.85 -13.02 43.82
CA LEU A 416 -17.01 -13.64 42.50
C LEU A 416 -15.68 -13.65 41.73
N SER A 417 -14.94 -12.53 41.77
CA SER A 417 -13.62 -12.39 41.15
C SER A 417 -12.59 -13.32 41.79
N ARG A 418 -12.52 -13.41 43.13
CA ARG A 418 -11.63 -14.35 43.85
C ARG A 418 -11.85 -15.81 43.46
N ARG A 419 -13.10 -16.19 43.16
CA ARG A 419 -13.46 -17.56 42.75
C ARG A 419 -13.40 -17.79 41.23
N ASN A 420 -12.89 -16.83 40.45
CA ASN A 420 -12.88 -16.88 38.98
C ASN A 420 -14.27 -17.14 38.37
N LEU A 421 -15.33 -16.63 39.00
CA LEU A 421 -16.70 -16.74 38.50
C LEU A 421 -17.06 -15.53 37.62
N PRO A 422 -17.86 -15.73 36.56
CA PRO A 422 -18.20 -14.63 35.66
C PRO A 422 -19.12 -13.63 36.36
N LEU A 423 -18.82 -12.33 36.27
CA LEU A 423 -19.63 -11.23 36.82
C LEU A 423 -20.98 -11.07 36.07
N SER A 424 -21.84 -12.07 36.17
CA SER A 424 -23.10 -12.18 35.46
C SER A 424 -24.07 -13.04 36.27
N LEU A 425 -25.33 -13.12 35.84
CA LEU A 425 -26.32 -14.02 36.44
C LEU A 425 -25.80 -15.47 36.55
N LYS A 426 -25.04 -15.95 35.55
CA LYS A 426 -24.47 -17.30 35.57
C LYS A 426 -23.46 -17.51 36.70
N GLY A 427 -22.64 -16.50 37.00
CA GLY A 427 -21.66 -16.59 38.08
C GLY A 427 -22.33 -16.51 39.44
N LEU A 428 -23.36 -15.67 39.58
CA LEU A 428 -24.13 -15.61 40.82
C LEU A 428 -24.80 -16.95 41.15
N ILE A 429 -25.42 -17.60 40.16
CA ILE A 429 -26.04 -18.93 40.36
C ILE A 429 -24.99 -19.96 40.79
N LYS A 430 -23.82 -20.00 40.12
CA LYS A 430 -22.73 -20.91 40.50
C LYS A 430 -22.21 -20.65 41.91
N TYR A 431 -22.10 -19.38 42.28
CA TYR A 431 -21.68 -18.96 43.60
C TYR A 431 -22.66 -19.44 44.69
N GLU A 432 -23.96 -19.21 44.51
CA GLU A 432 -24.99 -19.65 45.45
C GLU A 432 -25.05 -21.17 45.60
N VAL A 433 -24.87 -21.92 44.50
CA VAL A 433 -24.78 -23.39 44.54
C VAL A 433 -23.56 -23.84 45.35
N SER A 434 -22.39 -23.22 45.14
CA SER A 434 -21.18 -23.55 45.89
C SER A 434 -21.30 -23.30 47.39
N LEU A 435 -22.05 -22.27 47.80
CA LEU A 435 -22.32 -22.00 49.22
C LEU A 435 -23.22 -23.07 49.85
N ILE A 436 -24.22 -23.55 49.11
CA ILE A 436 -25.12 -24.60 49.58
C ILE A 436 -24.36 -25.92 49.74
N GLU A 437 -23.45 -26.24 48.82
CA GLU A 437 -22.59 -27.43 48.90
C GLU A 437 -21.66 -27.37 50.11
N MET A 438 -20.99 -26.23 50.36
CA MET A 438 -20.14 -26.02 51.52
C MET A 438 -20.88 -26.02 52.87
N SER A 439 -22.19 -25.77 52.89
CA SER A 439 -23.01 -25.79 54.11
C SER A 439 -23.53 -27.18 54.50
N LYS A 440 -23.33 -28.17 53.63
CA LYS A 440 -23.74 -29.57 53.83
C LYS A 440 -22.58 -30.49 54.23
N GLU A 441 -21.35 -30.01 54.12
CA GLU A 441 -20.13 -30.59 54.72
C GLU A 441 -19.96 -30.05 56.14
#